data_AF-A0A6L9L3F1-F1
#
_entry.id   AF-A0A6L9L3F1-F1
#
_cell.length_a   1.000
_cell.length_b   1.000
_cell.length_c   1.000
_cell.angle_alpha   90.00
_cell.angle_beta   90.00
_cell.angle_gamma   90.00
#
_symmetry.space_group_name_H-M   'P 1'
#
loop_
_entity.id
_entity.type
_entity.pdbx_description
1 polymer ?
#
loop_
_entity_poly.entity_id
_entity_poly.type
_entity_poly.pdbx_seq_one_letter_code
_entity_poly.pdbx_strand_id
1 'polypeptide(L)'
;MHAPGPLPSTLPDWEAILSEEYQALQSFVTLLQTEQSTLLAGQTESLIALADNKTRMVETLTGLAGQRRKLQSASPGTDFEKNGRLRQIWHDIRQLAETAEQLNRTNGELIQVKLRHNQQALTVLHNAANCANLYGPDGQQNLSFSGRSLGSV
;
A
#
# COMPACT_ATOMS: atom_id res chain seq x y z
N MET A 1 -32.36 6.10 23.04
CA MET A 1 -31.48 7.25 23.30
C MET A 1 -30.35 6.75 24.20
N HIS A 2 -29.22 6.34 23.61
CA HIS A 2 -28.08 5.83 24.37
C HIS A 2 -27.18 7.03 24.70
N ALA A 3 -27.03 7.33 25.98
CA ALA A 3 -26.13 8.38 26.45
C ALA A 3 -24.69 8.03 26.03
N PRO A 4 -23.88 9.00 25.56
CA PRO A 4 -22.46 8.76 25.39
C PRO A 4 -21.86 8.51 26.79
N GLY A 5 -21.26 7.33 26.98
CA GLY A 5 -20.53 7.00 28.19
C GLY A 5 -19.45 8.05 28.50
N PRO A 6 -19.06 8.21 29.77
CA PRO A 6 -18.09 9.23 30.17
C PRO A 6 -16.82 9.09 29.33
N LEU A 7 -16.43 10.18 28.68
CA LEU A 7 -15.17 10.21 27.94
C LEU A 7 -14.04 9.97 28.94
N PRO A 8 -13.11 9.04 28.66
CA PRO A 8 -11.91 8.88 29.47
C PRO A 8 -11.22 10.24 29.57
N SER A 9 -10.76 10.63 30.76
CA SER A 9 -10.14 11.95 31.02
C SER A 9 -8.93 11.84 31.95
N THR A 10 -8.46 10.62 32.21
CA THR A 10 -7.40 10.35 33.16
C THR A 10 -6.09 9.98 32.45
N LEU A 11 -4.94 10.22 33.11
CA LEU A 11 -3.61 9.83 32.62
C LEU A 11 -3.49 8.35 32.19
N PRO A 12 -4.04 7.35 32.91
CA PRO A 12 -3.98 5.95 32.46
C PRO A 12 -4.73 5.68 31.16
N ASP A 13 -5.75 6.49 30.83
CA ASP A 13 -6.47 6.34 29.56
C ASP A 13 -5.60 6.76 28.36
N TRP A 14 -4.77 7.79 28.54
CA TRP A 14 -3.81 8.25 27.54
C TRP A 14 -2.69 7.23 27.30
N GLU A 15 -2.16 6.63 28.36
CA GLU A 15 -1.14 5.58 28.24
C GLU A 15 -1.70 4.36 27.49
N ALA A 16 -2.93 3.94 27.80
CA ALA A 16 -3.59 2.83 27.13
C ALA A 16 -3.75 3.09 25.62
N ILE A 17 -4.35 4.23 25.23
CA ILE A 17 -4.60 4.56 23.82
C ILE A 17 -3.29 4.70 23.04
N LEU A 18 -2.27 5.35 23.60
CA LEU A 18 -0.98 5.48 22.93
C LEU A 18 -0.25 4.14 22.80
N SER A 19 -0.34 3.29 23.82
CA SER A 19 0.24 1.93 23.75
C SER A 19 -0.43 1.08 22.67
N GLU A 20 -1.74 1.20 22.51
CA GLU A 20 -2.51 0.51 21.47
C GLU A 20 -2.17 1.04 20.07
N GLU A 21 -2.07 2.37 19.91
CA GLU A 21 -1.62 3.01 18.66
C GLU A 21 -0.20 2.58 18.30
N TYR A 22 0.71 2.51 19.28
CA TYR A 22 2.08 2.02 19.08
C TYR A 22 2.14 0.56 18.62
N GLN A 23 1.41 -0.34 19.29
CA GLN A 23 1.35 -1.78 18.94
C GLN A 23 0.76 -2.00 17.53
N ALA A 24 -0.31 -1.26 17.20
CA ALA A 24 -0.91 -1.32 15.87
C ALA A 24 0.06 -0.82 14.79
N LEU A 25 0.81 0.26 15.06
CA LEU A 25 1.80 0.80 14.13
C LEU A 25 2.99 -0.15 13.93
N GLN A 26 3.47 -0.78 14.99
CA GLN A 26 4.53 -1.79 14.91
C GLN A 26 4.11 -3.00 14.08
N SER A 27 2.87 -3.46 14.27
CA SER A 27 2.28 -4.53 13.46
C SER A 27 2.16 -4.11 11.99
N PHE A 28 1.81 -2.85 11.72
CA PHE A 28 1.75 -2.28 10.38
C PHE A 28 3.13 -2.22 9.70
N VAL A 29 4.16 -1.78 10.40
CA VAL A 29 5.54 -1.79 9.89
C VAL A 29 5.99 -3.21 9.53
N THR A 30 5.70 -4.19 10.39
CA THR A 30 6.02 -5.60 10.15
C THR A 30 5.30 -6.14 8.91
N LEU A 31 4.03 -5.76 8.71
CA LEU A 31 3.27 -6.11 7.51
C LEU A 31 3.91 -5.49 6.25
N LEU A 32 4.33 -4.22 6.30
CA LEU A 32 4.98 -3.56 5.16
C LEU A 32 6.34 -4.17 4.81
N GLN A 33 7.11 -4.60 5.81
CA GLN A 33 8.36 -5.34 5.59
C GLN A 33 8.11 -6.70 4.95
N THR A 34 7.06 -7.40 5.40
CA THR A 34 6.64 -8.67 4.79
C THR A 34 6.21 -8.46 3.34
N GLU A 35 5.41 -7.43 3.06
CA GLU A 35 5.03 -7.02 1.70
C GLU A 35 6.26 -6.74 0.83
N GLN A 36 7.24 -6.01 1.34
CA GLN A 36 8.49 -5.75 0.63
C GLN A 36 9.24 -7.05 0.26
N SER A 37 9.40 -7.96 1.22
CA SER A 37 10.04 -9.26 1.01
C SER A 37 9.30 -10.10 -0.03
N THR A 38 7.97 -10.18 0.08
CA THR A 38 7.11 -10.89 -0.88
C THR A 38 7.19 -10.30 -2.28
N LEU A 39 7.22 -8.97 -2.41
CA LEU A 39 7.42 -8.27 -3.67
C LEU A 39 8.79 -8.64 -4.27
N LEU A 40 9.87 -8.58 -3.48
CA LEU A 40 11.20 -8.95 -3.94
C LEU A 40 11.28 -10.41 -4.37
N ALA A 41 10.65 -11.33 -3.62
CA ALA A 41 10.59 -12.75 -3.93
C ALA A 41 9.70 -13.08 -5.15
N GLY A 42 8.86 -12.15 -5.61
CA GLY A 42 7.98 -12.35 -6.77
C GLY A 42 6.77 -13.24 -6.50
N GLN A 43 6.40 -13.43 -5.24
CA GLN A 43 5.26 -14.29 -4.85
C GLN A 43 3.95 -13.52 -4.96
N THR A 44 3.29 -13.59 -6.12
CA THR A 44 2.09 -12.80 -6.43
C THR A 44 0.83 -13.25 -5.71
N GLU A 45 0.69 -14.54 -5.40
CA GLU A 45 -0.52 -15.08 -4.72
C GLU A 45 -0.68 -14.53 -3.30
N SER A 46 0.42 -14.37 -2.57
CA SER A 46 0.43 -13.80 -1.21
C SER A 46 0.16 -12.29 -1.17
N LEU A 47 0.31 -11.57 -2.29
CA LEU A 47 0.09 -10.12 -2.33
C LEU A 47 -1.38 -9.73 -2.11
N ILE A 48 -2.32 -10.57 -2.54
CA ILE A 48 -3.76 -10.32 -2.36
C ILE A 48 -4.12 -10.36 -0.88
N ALA A 49 -3.70 -11.42 -0.18
CA ALA A 49 -3.92 -11.56 1.26
C ALA A 49 -3.23 -10.44 2.06
N LEU A 50 -2.04 -10.00 1.63
CA LEU A 50 -1.34 -8.88 2.25
C LEU A 50 -2.07 -7.55 2.03
N ALA A 51 -2.67 -7.31 0.86
CA ALA A 51 -3.46 -6.11 0.58
C ALA A 51 -4.73 -6.03 1.46
N ASP A 52 -5.42 -7.15 1.68
CA ASP A 52 -6.58 -7.21 2.57
C ASP A 52 -6.18 -6.91 4.02
N ASN A 53 -5.09 -7.52 4.49
CA ASN A 53 -4.55 -7.26 5.83
C ASN A 53 -4.11 -5.80 6.01
N LYS A 54 -3.51 -5.20 4.97
CA LYS A 54 -3.11 -3.78 4.96
C LYS A 54 -4.31 -2.87 5.10
N THR A 55 -5.39 -3.15 4.37
CA THR A 55 -6.64 -2.38 4.43
C THR A 55 -7.23 -2.41 5.85
N ARG A 56 -7.35 -3.60 6.46
CA ARG A 56 -7.83 -3.74 7.83
C ARG A 56 -6.98 -2.98 8.84
N MET A 57 -5.65 -3.07 8.72
CA MET A 57 -4.74 -2.39 9.64
C MET A 57 -4.82 -0.86 9.51
N VAL A 58 -5.01 -0.33 8.30
CA VAL A 58 -5.22 1.10 8.06
C VAL A 58 -6.54 1.58 8.69
N GLU A 59 -7.61 0.79 8.60
CA GLU A 59 -8.88 1.09 9.27
C GLU A 59 -8.70 1.14 10.80
N THR A 60 -8.00 0.17 11.39
CA THR A 60 -7.68 0.15 12.83
C THR A 60 -6.89 1.40 13.24
N LEU A 61 -5.81 1.74 12.51
CA LEU A 61 -5.00 2.92 12.77
C LEU A 61 -5.80 4.23 12.65
N THR A 62 -6.69 4.31 11.66
CA THR A 62 -7.59 5.46 11.49
C THR A 62 -8.56 5.59 12.66
N GLY A 63 -9.09 4.47 13.14
CA GLY A 63 -9.93 4.40 14.34
C GLY A 63 -9.20 4.91 15.58
N LEU A 64 -7.98 4.41 15.84
CA LEU A 64 -7.15 4.82 16.98
C LEU A 64 -6.77 6.30 16.92
N ALA A 65 -6.37 6.81 15.75
CA ALA A 65 -6.12 8.23 15.56
C ALA A 65 -7.38 9.10 15.82
N GLY A 66 -8.57 8.58 15.47
CA GLY A 66 -9.84 9.21 15.79
C GLY A 66 -10.14 9.25 17.30
N GLN A 67 -9.86 8.16 18.01
CA GLN A 67 -10.00 8.11 19.48
C GLN A 67 -9.05 9.09 20.17
N ARG A 68 -7.78 9.12 19.74
CA ARG A 68 -6.79 10.08 20.25
C ARG A 68 -7.22 11.53 20.04
N ARG A 69 -7.74 11.89 18.86
CA ARG A 69 -8.25 13.26 18.59
C ARG A 69 -9.44 13.62 19.49
N LYS A 70 -10.38 12.68 19.69
CA LYS A 70 -11.52 12.88 20.59
C LYS A 70 -11.04 13.14 22.02
N LEU A 71 -10.09 12.36 22.50
CA LEU A 71 -9.51 12.52 23.83
C LEU A 71 -8.77 13.87 23.97
N GLN A 72 -8.05 14.29 22.92
CA GLN A 72 -7.37 15.58 22.88
C GLN A 72 -8.34 16.76 22.91
N SER A 73 -9.48 16.63 22.22
CA SER A 73 -10.54 17.64 22.25
C SER A 73 -11.28 17.70 23.58
N ALA A 74 -11.38 16.56 24.29
CA ALA A 74 -12.07 16.45 25.57
C ALA A 74 -11.23 16.95 26.75
N SER A 75 -9.90 16.88 26.64
CA SER A 75 -8.96 17.36 27.66
C SER A 75 -7.96 18.37 27.07
N PRO A 76 -8.42 19.59 26.70
CA PRO A 76 -7.55 20.65 26.22
C PRO A 76 -6.70 21.17 27.40
N GLY A 77 -5.57 20.52 27.64
CA GLY A 77 -4.72 20.81 28.79
C GLY A 77 -4.00 19.60 29.38
N THR A 78 -4.20 18.37 28.86
CA THR A 78 -3.29 17.28 29.17
C THR A 78 -1.93 17.62 28.57
N ASP A 79 -1.05 18.09 29.44
CA ASP A 79 0.26 18.59 29.04
C ASP A 79 1.16 17.37 28.79
N PHE A 80 1.02 16.76 27.60
CA PHE A 80 1.89 15.68 27.14
C PHE A 80 3.37 16.03 27.28
N GLU A 81 3.68 17.32 27.16
CA GLU A 81 5.02 17.89 27.35
C GLU A 81 5.54 17.73 28.78
N LYS A 82 4.66 17.75 29.80
CA LYS A 82 5.03 17.59 31.21
C LYS A 82 5.21 16.13 31.62
N ASN A 83 4.64 15.20 30.87
CA ASN A 83 4.69 13.78 31.20
C ASN A 83 5.70 13.05 30.29
N GLY A 84 6.94 12.92 30.79
CA GLY A 84 8.06 12.40 30.01
C GLY A 84 7.81 11.01 29.38
N ARG A 85 7.01 10.16 30.02
CA ARG A 85 6.62 8.85 29.46
C ARG A 85 5.70 8.98 28.25
N LEU A 86 4.64 9.78 28.35
CA LEU A 86 3.72 10.02 27.23
C LEU A 86 4.44 10.69 26.07
N ARG A 87 5.35 11.63 26.35
CA ARG A 87 6.20 12.26 25.33
C ARG A 87 7.09 11.24 24.62
N GLN A 88 7.69 10.30 25.34
CA GLN A 88 8.53 9.26 24.75
C GLN A 88 7.70 8.33 23.85
N ILE A 89 6.57 7.80 24.33
CA ILE A 89 5.71 6.92 23.53
C ILE A 89 5.24 7.66 22.26
N TRP A 90 4.88 8.93 22.38
CA TRP A 90 4.49 9.74 21.24
C TRP A 90 5.62 9.94 20.24
N HIS A 91 6.85 10.16 20.72
CA HIS A 91 8.03 10.25 19.86
C HIS A 91 8.25 8.92 19.11
N ASP A 92 8.15 7.79 19.80
CA ASP A 92 8.33 6.47 19.20
C ASP A 92 7.24 6.16 18.14
N ILE A 93 5.99 6.54 18.40
CA ILE A 93 4.90 6.46 17.41
C ILE A 93 5.24 7.28 16.16
N ARG A 94 5.77 8.51 16.32
CA ARG A 94 6.16 9.33 15.16
C ARG A 94 7.29 8.71 14.36
N GLN A 95 8.29 8.14 15.03
CA GLN A 95 9.41 7.45 14.34
C GLN A 95 8.94 6.21 13.58
N LEU A 96 8.05 5.42 14.18
CA LEU A 96 7.44 4.29 13.47
C LEU A 96 6.58 4.75 12.29
N ALA A 97 5.87 5.88 12.40
CA ALA A 97 5.05 6.41 11.32
C ALA A 97 5.89 6.84 10.12
N GLU A 98 7.01 7.54 10.38
CA GLU A 98 8.00 7.91 9.36
C GLU A 98 8.57 6.66 8.66
N THR A 99 8.89 5.62 9.44
CA THR A 99 9.36 4.33 8.91
C THR A 99 8.31 3.65 8.03
N ALA A 100 7.04 3.64 8.47
CA ALA A 100 5.94 3.07 7.71
C ALA A 100 5.69 3.84 6.39
N GLU A 101 5.79 5.17 6.40
CA GLU A 101 5.68 6.00 5.20
C GLU A 101 6.78 5.66 4.18
N GLN A 102 8.02 5.57 4.65
CA GLN A 102 9.16 5.20 3.80
C GLN A 102 8.99 3.80 3.19
N LEU A 103 8.63 2.80 4.00
CA LEU A 103 8.38 1.45 3.52
C LEU A 103 7.24 1.40 2.50
N ASN A 104 6.14 2.11 2.77
CA ASN A 104 5.00 2.14 1.86
C ASN A 104 5.37 2.79 0.52
N ARG A 105 6.19 3.86 0.53
CA ARG A 105 6.72 4.48 -0.69
C ARG A 105 7.59 3.50 -1.48
N THR A 106 8.54 2.83 -0.83
CA THR A 106 9.42 1.84 -1.48
C THR A 106 8.63 0.67 -2.05
N ASN A 107 7.64 0.16 -1.33
CA ASN A 107 6.75 -0.90 -1.84
C ASN A 107 5.96 -0.44 -3.07
N GLY A 108 5.45 0.80 -3.05
CA GLY A 108 4.77 1.41 -4.20
C GLY A 108 5.68 1.52 -5.44
N GLU A 109 6.93 1.95 -5.26
CA GLU A 109 7.92 2.03 -6.35
C GLU A 109 8.24 0.64 -6.91
N LEU A 110 8.42 -0.38 -6.05
CA LEU A 110 8.65 -1.77 -6.48
C LEU A 110 7.48 -2.33 -7.31
N ILE A 111 6.24 -2.07 -6.89
CA ILE A 111 5.04 -2.47 -7.62
C ILE A 111 5.03 -1.83 -9.01
N GLN A 112 5.30 -0.52 -9.11
CA GLN A 112 5.32 0.19 -10.39
C GLN A 112 6.39 -0.36 -11.35
N VAL A 113 7.59 -0.64 -10.85
CA VAL A 113 8.68 -1.21 -11.65
C VAL A 113 8.28 -2.57 -12.22
N LYS A 114 7.69 -3.45 -11.40
CA LYS A 114 7.23 -4.78 -11.86
C LYS A 114 6.11 -4.69 -12.87
N LEU A 115 5.12 -3.81 -12.66
CA LEU A 115 4.04 -3.59 -13.61
C LEU A 115 4.56 -3.15 -14.97
N ARG A 116 5.52 -2.21 -15.01
CA ARG A 116 6.16 -1.76 -16.25
C ARG A 116 6.88 -2.90 -16.96
N HIS A 117 7.63 -3.71 -16.22
CA HIS A 117 8.35 -4.86 -16.78
C HIS A 117 7.39 -5.89 -17.39
N ASN A 118 6.29 -6.21 -16.69
CA ASN A 118 5.28 -7.13 -17.19
C ASN A 118 4.60 -6.60 -18.47
N GLN A 119 4.25 -5.33 -18.52
CA GLN A 119 3.66 -4.71 -19.71
C GLN A 119 4.63 -4.74 -20.92
N GLN A 120 5.91 -4.48 -20.68
CA GLN A 120 6.95 -4.57 -21.71
C GLN A 120 7.10 -6.02 -22.21
N ALA A 121 7.17 -7.00 -21.30
CA ALA A 121 7.24 -8.42 -21.66
C ALA A 121 6.02 -8.86 -22.48
N LEU A 122 4.81 -8.46 -22.08
CA LEU A 122 3.58 -8.75 -22.83
C LEU A 122 3.59 -8.11 -24.23
N THR A 123 4.10 -6.88 -24.35
CA THR A 123 4.23 -6.20 -25.65
C THR A 123 5.21 -6.95 -26.56
N VAL A 124 6.35 -7.42 -26.02
CA VAL A 124 7.31 -8.24 -26.77
C VAL A 124 6.69 -9.55 -27.22
N LEU A 125 6.01 -10.27 -26.33
CA LEU A 125 5.33 -11.53 -26.65
C LEU A 125 4.24 -11.33 -27.71
N HIS A 126 3.43 -10.28 -27.58
CA HIS A 126 2.37 -9.96 -28.53
C HIS A 126 2.94 -9.58 -29.90
N ASN A 127 4.01 -8.78 -29.94
CA ASN A 127 4.68 -8.42 -31.19
C ASN A 127 5.32 -9.65 -31.86
N ALA A 128 5.95 -10.54 -31.09
CA ALA A 128 6.50 -11.79 -31.60
C ALA A 128 5.41 -12.71 -32.17
N ALA A 129 4.27 -12.84 -31.49
CA ALA A 129 3.13 -13.59 -31.99
C ALA A 129 2.56 -12.98 -33.29
N ASN A 130 2.49 -11.65 -33.40
CA ASN A 130 2.06 -10.97 -34.63
C ASN A 130 3.06 -11.15 -35.77
N CYS A 131 4.37 -11.08 -35.51
CA CYS A 131 5.40 -11.35 -36.51
C CYS A 131 5.36 -12.82 -36.98
N ALA A 132 5.14 -13.77 -36.07
CA ALA A 132 4.93 -15.18 -36.43
C ALA A 132 3.64 -15.40 -37.23
N ASN A 133 2.62 -14.56 -37.05
CA ASN A 133 1.40 -14.62 -37.85
C ASN A 133 1.56 -13.93 -39.23
N LEU A 134 2.51 -13.00 -39.38
CA LEU A 134 2.87 -12.38 -40.66
C LEU A 134 3.75 -13.27 -41.56
N TYR A 135 4.44 -14.24 -40.97
CA TYR A 135 5.27 -15.21 -41.67
C TYR A 135 4.74 -16.61 -41.44
N GLY A 136 4.05 -17.19 -42.43
CA GLY A 136 3.71 -18.61 -42.39
C GLY A 136 4.96 -19.49 -42.28
N PRO A 137 4.84 -20.78 -41.90
CA PRO A 137 5.96 -21.71 -41.76
C PRO A 137 6.86 -21.85 -43.02
N ASP A 138 6.37 -21.42 -44.20
CA ASP A 138 7.13 -21.36 -45.47
C ASP A 138 7.78 -19.98 -45.76
N GLY A 139 7.82 -19.05 -44.81
CA GLY A 139 8.51 -17.75 -44.95
C GLY A 139 7.86 -16.75 -45.92
N GLN A 140 6.67 -17.04 -46.44
CA GLN A 140 5.97 -16.12 -47.34
C GLN A 140 5.25 -15.02 -46.57
N GLN A 141 5.58 -13.76 -46.91
CA GLN A 141 4.88 -12.58 -46.44
C GLN A 141 3.48 -12.58 -47.05
N ASN A 142 2.43 -12.76 -46.23
CA ASN A 142 1.06 -12.57 -46.71
C ASN A 142 0.74 -11.06 -46.77
N LEU A 143 1.43 -10.37 -47.69
CA LEU A 143 1.04 -9.03 -48.13
C LEU A 143 -0.20 -9.19 -49.00
N SER A 144 -1.37 -9.27 -48.36
CA SER A 144 -2.64 -9.06 -49.06
C SER A 144 -2.73 -7.59 -49.47
N PHE A 145 -1.98 -7.23 -50.52
CA PHE A 145 -2.16 -6.00 -51.27
C PHE A 145 -3.52 -6.12 -51.98
N SER A 146 -4.56 -5.75 -51.25
CA SER A 146 -5.91 -5.61 -51.78
C SER A 146 -5.94 -4.47 -52.80
N GLY A 147 -5.85 -4.86 -54.07
CA GLY A 147 -6.65 -4.31 -55.17
C GLY A 147 -6.56 -2.81 -55.42
N ARG A 148 -5.44 -2.35 -56.00
CA ARG A 148 -5.50 -1.21 -56.92
C ARG A 148 -5.53 -1.77 -58.34
N SER A 149 -6.75 -1.88 -58.87
CA SER A 149 -6.99 -2.14 -60.30
C SER A 149 -6.35 -0.99 -61.09
N LEU A 150 -5.25 -1.28 -61.78
CA LEU A 150 -4.66 -0.42 -62.79
C LEU A 150 -5.53 -0.52 -64.05
N GLY A 151 -5.83 0.63 -64.66
CA GLY A 151 -6.79 0.75 -65.76
C GLY A 151 -6.44 -0.05 -67.02
N SER A 152 -7.46 -0.31 -67.83
CA SER A 152 -7.30 -0.63 -69.25
C SER A 152 -7.94 0.47 -70.09
N VAL A 153 -7.15 0.95 -71.05
CA VAL A 153 -7.52 1.81 -72.18
C VAL A 153 -8.20 0.96 -73.26
#